data_AF-A0A816H708-F1
#
_entry.id   AF-A0A816H708-F1
#
_cell.length_a   1.000
_cell.length_b   1.000
_cell.length_c   1.000
_cell.angle_alpha   90.00
_cell.angle_beta   90.00
_cell.angle_gamma   90.00
#
_symmetry.space_group_name_H-M   'P 1'
#
loop_
_entity.id
_entity.type
_entity.pdbx_description
1 polymer ?
#
loop_
_entity_poly.entity_id
_entity_poly.type
_entity_poly.pdbx_seq_one_letter_code
_entity_poly.pdbx_strand_id
1 'polypeptide(L)'
;DNRLVCDCKHNTAGDECERCKDFYYDRPWARATPRDANECIECNCNNHSRQCRFNKELYLLSGRKSGGICIQCKHNTVGRHCSYCKETFYRDPNLPITHPEICKALQTYTYKNSYVYI
;
A
#
# COMPACT_ATOMS: atom_id res chain seq x y z
N ASP A 1 -17.53 -32.85 -2.25
CA ASP A 1 -18.24 -31.56 -2.25
C ASP A 1 -18.07 -30.94 -3.63
N ASN A 2 -19.13 -30.90 -4.45
CA ASN A 2 -19.04 -30.49 -5.87
C ASN A 2 -19.63 -29.08 -6.05
N ARG A 3 -19.00 -28.09 -5.41
CA ARG A 3 -19.46 -26.71 -5.42
C ARG A 3 -18.93 -25.98 -6.65
N LEU A 4 -19.83 -25.49 -7.50
CA LEU A 4 -19.48 -24.61 -8.62
C LEU A 4 -19.08 -23.23 -8.08
N VAL A 5 -17.98 -22.69 -8.58
CA VAL A 5 -17.43 -21.38 -8.18
C VAL A 5 -17.01 -20.63 -9.43
N CYS A 6 -17.19 -19.31 -9.46
CA CYS A 6 -16.73 -18.49 -10.57
C CYS A 6 -15.19 -18.49 -10.72
N ASP A 7 -14.70 -18.56 -11.96
CA ASP A 7 -13.30 -18.23 -12.28
C ASP A 7 -13.14 -16.69 -12.35
N CYS A 8 -12.99 -16.07 -11.18
CA CYS A 8 -13.02 -14.63 -11.04
C CYS A 8 -11.89 -13.89 -11.78
N LYS A 9 -12.27 -12.87 -12.57
CA LYS A 9 -11.39 -11.92 -13.26
C LYS A 9 -11.45 -10.53 -12.60
N HIS A 10 -10.84 -9.51 -13.22
CA HIS A 10 -10.95 -8.11 -12.77
C HIS A 10 -10.55 -7.87 -11.30
N ASN A 11 -9.58 -8.66 -10.82
CA ASN A 11 -9.09 -8.64 -9.44
C ASN A 11 -10.19 -8.83 -8.38
N THR A 12 -11.22 -9.60 -8.71
CA THR A 12 -12.28 -10.01 -7.78
C THR A 12 -12.04 -11.41 -7.21
N ALA A 13 -12.70 -11.71 -6.10
CA ALA A 13 -12.66 -12.96 -5.38
C ALA A 13 -14.02 -13.21 -4.71
N GLY A 14 -14.18 -14.40 -4.12
CA GLY A 14 -15.47 -14.88 -3.63
C GLY A 14 -16.08 -15.88 -4.60
N ASP A 15 -17.14 -16.55 -4.18
CA ASP A 15 -17.76 -17.62 -4.98
C ASP A 15 -18.45 -17.05 -6.23
N GLU A 16 -18.94 -15.82 -6.11
CA GLU A 16 -19.68 -15.05 -7.11
C GLU A 16 -18.92 -13.78 -7.51
N CYS A 17 -17.61 -13.73 -7.22
CA CYS A 17 -16.77 -12.56 -7.46
C CYS A 17 -17.25 -11.28 -6.76
N GLU A 18 -17.88 -11.44 -5.60
CA GLU A 18 -18.60 -10.41 -4.84
C GLU A 18 -17.72 -9.49 -3.99
N ARG A 19 -16.40 -9.68 -4.02
CA ARG A 19 -15.43 -8.84 -3.32
C ARG A 19 -14.15 -8.66 -4.12
N CYS A 20 -13.35 -7.66 -3.76
CA CYS A 20 -12.01 -7.52 -4.31
C CYS A 20 -11.06 -8.59 -3.74
N LYS A 21 -10.05 -8.97 -4.54
CA LYS A 21 -8.88 -9.71 -4.07
C LYS A 21 -8.15 -8.87 -3.02
N ASP A 22 -7.42 -9.56 -2.15
CA ASP A 22 -6.53 -8.89 -1.21
C ASP A 22 -5.55 -7.97 -1.94
N PHE A 23 -5.29 -6.81 -1.35
CA PHE A 23 -4.46 -5.74 -1.90
C PHE A 23 -5.10 -4.90 -3.03
N TYR A 24 -6.30 -5.25 -3.51
CA TYR A 24 -7.04 -4.49 -4.53
C TYR A 24 -8.16 -3.62 -3.93
N TYR A 25 -7.84 -2.90 -2.85
CA TYR A 25 -8.80 -2.11 -2.07
C TYR A 25 -8.68 -0.59 -2.31
N ASP A 26 -8.14 -0.15 -3.45
CA ASP A 26 -7.96 1.29 -3.71
C ASP A 26 -9.29 2.00 -4.04
N ARG A 27 -10.27 1.28 -4.57
CA ARG A 27 -11.65 1.75 -4.76
C ARG A 27 -12.64 0.68 -4.31
N PRO A 28 -13.91 1.02 -3.98
CA PRO A 28 -14.88 0.01 -3.58
C PRO A 28 -15.20 -0.95 -4.73
N TRP A 29 -15.52 -2.20 -4.41
CA TRP A 29 -16.05 -3.16 -5.37
C TRP A 29 -17.36 -2.65 -5.98
N ALA A 30 -17.57 -2.92 -7.27
CA ALA A 30 -18.84 -2.76 -7.94
C ALA A 30 -19.00 -3.84 -9.02
N ARG A 31 -20.25 -4.22 -9.30
CA ARG A 31 -20.56 -5.15 -10.40
C ARG A 31 -20.21 -4.50 -11.74
N ALA A 32 -19.66 -5.28 -12.68
CA ALA A 32 -19.44 -4.83 -14.05
C ALA A 32 -20.75 -4.39 -14.73
N THR A 33 -20.62 -3.45 -15.65
CA THR A 33 -21.70 -2.96 -16.52
C THR A 33 -21.27 -3.11 -17.99
N PRO A 34 -22.17 -2.97 -18.97
CA PRO A 34 -21.78 -2.98 -20.38
C PRO A 34 -20.77 -1.89 -20.79
N ARG A 35 -20.57 -0.85 -19.95
CA ARG A 35 -19.68 0.29 -20.24
C ARG A 35 -18.40 0.31 -19.41
N ASP A 36 -18.40 -0.39 -18.27
CA ASP A 36 -17.29 -0.35 -17.31
C ASP A 36 -17.17 -1.71 -16.62
N ALA A 37 -15.97 -2.29 -16.65
CA ALA A 37 -15.67 -3.56 -16.01
C ALA A 37 -15.73 -3.47 -14.48
N ASN A 38 -15.59 -2.26 -13.92
CA ASN A 38 -15.55 -1.99 -12.49
C ASN A 38 -14.53 -2.87 -11.75
N GLU A 39 -13.37 -3.07 -12.37
CA GLU A 39 -12.30 -3.89 -11.81
C GLU A 39 -11.79 -3.33 -10.49
N CYS A 40 -11.41 -4.23 -9.58
CA CYS A 40 -10.76 -3.81 -8.34
C CYS A 40 -9.35 -3.32 -8.64
N ILE A 41 -8.96 -2.24 -7.97
CA ILE A 41 -7.71 -1.50 -8.24
C ILE A 41 -6.70 -1.75 -7.12
N GLU A 42 -5.49 -2.09 -7.52
CA GLU A 42 -4.36 -2.37 -6.62
C GLU A 42 -4.01 -1.12 -5.80
N CYS A 43 -3.78 -1.32 -4.51
CA CYS A 43 -3.27 -0.26 -3.65
C CYS A 43 -1.83 0.10 -4.01
N ASN A 44 -1.57 1.38 -4.24
CA ASN A 44 -0.20 1.86 -4.40
C ASN A 44 0.48 1.98 -3.01
N CYS A 45 1.40 1.07 -2.72
CA CYS A 45 2.22 1.08 -1.49
C CYS A 45 3.71 1.23 -1.75
N ASN A 46 4.11 1.75 -2.92
CA ASN A 46 5.51 1.89 -3.33
C ASN A 46 6.35 0.61 -3.11
N ASN A 47 5.76 -0.58 -3.31
CA ASN A 47 6.42 -1.87 -3.05
C ASN A 47 6.95 -2.04 -1.60
N HIS A 48 6.32 -1.39 -0.63
CA HIS A 48 6.68 -1.44 0.78
C HIS A 48 5.58 -2.06 1.66
N SER A 49 4.45 -2.42 1.07
CA SER A 49 3.46 -3.27 1.70
C SER A 49 2.80 -4.17 0.65
N ARG A 50 2.25 -5.28 1.11
CA ARG A 50 1.37 -6.19 0.34
C ARG A 50 -0.04 -6.25 0.95
N GLN A 51 -0.35 -5.31 1.84
CA GLN A 51 -1.62 -5.22 2.54
C GLN A 51 -2.11 -3.78 2.54
N CYS A 52 -3.40 -3.61 2.32
CA CYS A 52 -4.06 -2.32 2.43
C CYS A 52 -5.50 -2.49 2.89
N ARG A 53 -6.12 -1.39 3.31
CA ARG A 53 -7.55 -1.28 3.56
C ARG A 53 -8.12 -0.11 2.79
N PHE A 54 -9.41 -0.19 2.49
CA PHE A 54 -10.15 0.92 1.91
C PHE A 54 -10.52 1.96 2.99
N ASN A 55 -10.52 3.23 2.61
CA ASN A 55 -11.05 4.35 3.39
C ASN A 55 -12.02 5.18 2.53
N LYS A 56 -13.28 5.21 2.94
CA LYS A 56 -14.37 5.91 2.24
C LYS A 56 -14.18 7.42 2.18
N GLU A 57 -13.70 8.03 3.26
CA GLU A 57 -13.51 9.48 3.34
C GLU A 57 -12.44 9.93 2.35
N LEU A 58 -11.27 9.28 2.34
CA LEU A 58 -10.21 9.57 1.37
C LEU A 58 -10.66 9.34 -0.07
N TYR A 59 -11.45 8.29 -0.31
CA TYR A 59 -12.03 8.04 -1.62
C TYR A 59 -12.92 9.21 -2.08
N LEU A 60 -13.81 9.70 -1.22
CA LEU A 60 -14.66 10.85 -1.54
C LEU A 60 -13.84 12.12 -1.75
N LEU A 61 -12.88 12.41 -0.86
CA LEU A 61 -11.97 13.56 -0.97
C LEU A 61 -11.11 13.55 -2.25
N SER A 62 -10.73 12.36 -2.72
CA SER A 62 -10.00 12.19 -3.98
C SER A 62 -10.85 12.40 -5.25
N GLY A 63 -12.13 12.75 -5.09
CA GLY A 63 -13.08 12.81 -6.21
C GLY A 63 -13.45 11.42 -6.73
N ARG A 64 -13.62 10.45 -5.82
CA ARG A 64 -13.95 9.04 -6.13
C ARG A 64 -12.88 8.31 -6.96
N LYS A 65 -11.61 8.63 -6.72
CA LYS A 65 -10.47 8.02 -7.44
C LYS A 65 -9.73 6.96 -6.62
N SER A 66 -9.29 7.30 -5.41
CA SER A 66 -8.45 6.43 -4.58
C SER A 66 -8.74 6.63 -3.09
N GLY A 67 -8.99 5.53 -2.39
CA GLY A 67 -9.19 5.44 -0.95
C GLY A 67 -8.29 4.40 -0.27
N GLY A 68 -7.37 3.76 -0.99
CA GLY A 68 -6.48 2.75 -0.42
C GLY A 68 -5.51 3.35 0.61
N ILE A 69 -5.35 2.65 1.74
CA ILE A 69 -4.35 2.95 2.78
C ILE A 69 -3.54 1.68 3.03
N CYS A 70 -2.22 1.79 2.84
CA CYS A 70 -1.29 0.70 3.11
C CYS A 70 -1.19 0.39 4.60
N ILE A 71 -1.03 -0.89 4.92
CA ILE A 71 -0.90 -1.39 6.28
C ILE A 71 0.49 -2.01 6.44
N GLN A 72 1.12 -1.87 7.60
CA GLN A 72 2.44 -2.47 7.91
C GLN A 72 3.51 -2.14 6.86
N CYS A 73 3.73 -0.85 6.58
CA CYS A 73 4.82 -0.41 5.72
C CYS A 73 6.17 -0.96 6.21
N LYS A 74 6.91 -1.59 5.29
CA LYS A 74 8.25 -2.16 5.48
C LYS A 74 9.32 -1.13 5.10
N HIS A 75 10.59 -1.55 5.11
CA HIS A 75 11.70 -0.74 4.58
C HIS A 75 11.86 0.63 5.25
N ASN A 76 11.49 0.71 6.54
CA ASN A 76 11.48 1.94 7.34
C ASN A 76 10.65 3.08 6.75
N THR A 77 9.66 2.74 5.93
CA THR A 77 8.70 3.68 5.36
C THR A 77 7.41 3.76 6.19
N VAL A 78 6.68 4.86 6.03
CA VAL A 78 5.42 5.19 6.70
C VAL A 78 4.54 6.06 5.79
N GLY A 79 3.31 6.31 6.24
CA GLY A 79 2.31 7.10 5.53
C GLY A 79 1.37 6.24 4.69
N ARG A 80 0.35 6.89 4.11
CA ARG A 80 -0.75 6.23 3.38
C ARG A 80 -0.28 5.27 2.29
N HIS A 81 0.77 5.66 1.56
CA HIS A 81 1.35 4.92 0.44
C HIS A 81 2.75 4.41 0.76
N CYS A 82 3.16 4.42 2.03
CA CYS A 82 4.54 4.13 2.43
C CYS A 82 5.58 5.06 1.75
N SER A 83 5.26 6.34 1.60
CA SER A 83 6.04 7.30 0.79
C SER A 83 7.11 8.09 1.56
N TYR A 84 7.15 7.96 2.89
CA TYR A 84 8.02 8.76 3.76
C TYR A 84 8.82 7.84 4.67
N CYS A 85 9.97 8.30 5.14
CA CYS A 85 10.76 7.57 6.13
C CYS A 85 10.23 7.80 7.54
N LYS A 86 10.41 6.81 8.42
CA LYS A 86 10.22 6.96 9.87
C LYS A 86 11.13 8.06 10.43
N GLU A 87 10.78 8.62 11.59
CA GLU A 87 11.47 9.76 12.20
C GLU A 87 12.99 9.60 12.37
N THR A 88 13.49 8.38 12.59
CA THR A 88 14.93 8.09 12.74
C THR A 88 15.64 7.74 11.43
N PHE A 89 14.98 7.93 10.30
CA PHE A 89 15.48 7.61 8.96
C PHE A 89 15.30 8.80 8.02
N TYR A 90 16.21 8.96 7.06
CA TYR A 90 16.11 9.93 5.98
C TYR A 90 16.06 9.24 4.62
N ARG A 91 15.46 9.92 3.64
CA ARG A 91 15.36 9.41 2.27
C ARG A 91 16.70 9.57 1.55
N ASP A 92 17.21 8.48 0.97
CA ASP A 92 18.33 8.53 0.04
C ASP A 92 17.89 9.15 -1.29
N PRO A 93 18.45 10.31 -1.70
CA PRO A 93 18.05 10.98 -2.94
C PRO A 93 18.46 10.21 -4.20
N ASN A 94 19.37 9.24 -4.10
CA ASN A 94 19.88 8.47 -5.24
C ASN A 94 19.07 7.20 -5.54
N LEU A 95 18.09 6.86 -4.68
CA LEU A 95 17.27 5.67 -4.82
C LEU A 95 15.83 6.03 -5.20
N PRO A 96 15.16 5.20 -6.04
CA PRO A 96 13.74 5.38 -6.31
C PRO A 96 12.91 5.07 -5.04
N ILE A 97 11.73 5.68 -4.91
CA ILE A 97 10.86 5.49 -3.72
C ILE A 97 10.46 4.03 -3.50
N THR A 98 10.52 3.19 -4.53
CA THR A 98 10.18 1.77 -4.43
C THR A 98 11.32 0.89 -3.91
N HIS A 99 12.52 1.44 -3.72
CA HIS A 99 13.70 0.70 -3.33
C HIS A 99 13.64 0.24 -1.87
N PRO A 100 13.96 -1.03 -1.53
CA PRO A 100 13.93 -1.53 -0.15
C PRO A 100 14.82 -0.77 0.85
N GLU A 101 15.85 -0.10 0.35
CA GLU A 101 16.82 0.66 1.15
C GLU A 101 16.68 2.18 1.01
N ILE A 102 15.51 2.66 0.53
CA ILE A 102 15.24 4.09 0.33
C ILE A 102 15.42 4.93 1.61
N CYS A 103 15.16 4.33 2.78
CA CYS A 103 15.27 4.99 4.07
C CYS A 103 16.53 4.55 4.80
N LYS A 104 17.49 5.48 4.92
CA LYS A 104 18.76 5.28 5.61
C LYS A 104 18.68 5.78 7.04
N ALA A 105 19.23 5.03 7.99
CA ALA A 105 19.22 5.41 9.39
C ALA A 105 20.00 6.72 9.56
N LEU A 106 19.42 7.67 10.30
CA LEU A 106 20.19 8.78 10.83
C LEU A 106 21.23 8.18 11.77
N GLN A 107 22.51 8.51 11.59
CA GLN A 107 23.54 8.09 12.53
C GLN A 107 23.20 8.71 13.89
N THR A 108 22.62 7.90 14.78
CA THR A 108 22.47 8.28 16.17
C THR A 108 23.82 8.04 16.81
N TYR A 109 24.56 9.12 17.06
CA TYR A 109 25.70 9.04 17.95
C TYR A 109 25.18 8.51 19.28
N THR A 110 25.41 7.23 19.53
CA THR A 110 25.14 6.66 20.85
C THR A 110 26.26 7.20 21.72
N TYR A 111 25.95 8.04 22.71
CA TYR A 111 26.90 8.44 23.74
C TYR A 111 27.29 7.20 24.56
N LYS A 112 28.16 6.35 24.02
CA LYS A 112 28.88 5.34 24.78
C LYS A 112 30.16 6.00 25.26
N ASN A 113 30.09 6.54 26.48
CA ASN A 113 31.23 7.05 27.24
C ASN A 113 32.08 8.12 26.52
N SER A 114 31.64 9.37 26.63
CA SER A 114 32.46 10.59 26.69
C SER A 114 33.66 10.77 25.73
N TYR A 115 33.69 10.17 24.54
CA TYR A 115 34.70 10.51 23.53
C TYR A 115 34.10 10.51 22.13
N VAL A 116 34.12 11.69 21.51
CA VAL A 116 33.87 11.88 20.08
C VAL A 116 35.17 11.54 19.36
N TYR A 117 35.15 10.54 18.48
CA TYR A 117 36.22 10.38 17.49
C TYR A 117 35.86 11.29 16.30
N ILE A 118 36.75 12.25 16.06
CA ILE A 118 36.69 13.25 14.98
C ILE A 118 37.01 12.56 13.66
#